data_AF-A0A965VFH0-F1
#
_entry.id   AF-A0A965VFH0-F1
#
_cell.length_a   1.000
_cell.length_b   1.000
_cell.length_c   1.000
_cell.angle_alpha   90.00
_cell.angle_beta   90.00
_cell.angle_gamma   90.00
#
_symmetry.space_group_name_H-M   'P 1'
#
loop_
_entity.id
_entity.type
_entity.pdbx_description
1 polymer ?
#
loop_
_entity_poly.entity_id
_entity_poly.type
_entity_poly.pdbx_seq_one_letter_code
_entity_poly.pdbx_strand_id
1 'polypeptide(L)' 'MRIIEFREALREAMSEEMRRDPHVFLMGEEVAEYNGAYKV' A
#
# COMPACT_ATOMS: atom_id res chain seq x y z
N MET A 1 17.41 2.71 12.94
CA MET A 1 16.90 1.94 11.77
C MET A 1 15.84 0.98 12.31
N ARG A 2 14.61 1.04 11.78
CA ARG A 2 13.54 0.11 12.17
C ARG A 2 13.67 -1.15 11.33
N ILE A 3 13.46 -2.32 11.94
CA ILE A 3 13.37 -3.60 11.22
C ILE A 3 11.88 -3.92 11.11
N ILE A 4 11.38 -3.92 9.88
CA ILE A 4 9.98 -4.20 9.55
C ILE A 4 9.95 -5.15 8.35
N GLU A 5 8.83 -5.85 8.19
CA GLU A 5 8.60 -6.70 7.03
C GLU A 5 8.62 -5.87 5.74
N PHE A 6 9.15 -6.42 4.66
CA PHE A 6 9.24 -5.70 3.37
C PHE A 6 7.85 -5.25 2.88
N ARG A 7 6.82 -6.07 3.12
CA ARG A 7 5.42 -5.74 2.83
C ARG A 7 4.93 -4.54 3.63
N GLU A 8 5.33 -4.44 4.89
CA GLU A 8 4.93 -3.34 5.77
C GLU A 8 5.58 -2.04 5.32
N ALA A 9 6.87 -2.08 4.96
CA ALA A 9 7.57 -0.93 4.39
C ALA A 9 6.88 -0.41 3.11
N LEU A 10 6.50 -1.32 2.20
CA LEU A 10 5.77 -0.94 0.99
C LEU A 10 4.40 -0.35 1.29
N ARG A 11 3.64 -0.96 2.21
CA ARG A 11 2.31 -0.44 2.61
C ARG A 11 2.41 0.94 3.25
N GLU A 12 3.38 1.16 4.13
CA GLU A 12 3.61 2.47 4.76
C GLU A 12 3.91 3.53 3.69
N ALA A 13 4.85 3.25 2.77
CA ALA A 13 5.23 4.16 1.71
C ALA A 13 4.04 4.50 0.78
N MET A 14 3.28 3.49 0.35
CA MET A 14 2.10 3.71 -0.50
C MET A 14 1.04 4.55 0.21
N SER A 15 0.79 4.28 1.49
CA SER A 15 -0.18 5.02 2.29
C SER A 15 0.24 6.48 2.53
N GLU A 16 1.55 6.72 2.69
CA GLU A 16 2.10 8.07 2.83
C GLU A 16 1.93 8.89 1.55
N GLU A 17 2.31 8.34 0.39
CA GLU A 17 2.21 9.06 -0.88
C GLU A 17 0.76 9.31 -1.30
N MET A 18 -0.16 8.37 -1.05
CA MET A 18 -1.59 8.60 -1.26
C MET A 18 -2.18 9.73 -0.38
N ARG A 19 -1.62 9.96 0.82
CA ARG A 19 -2.03 11.10 1.67
C ARG A 19 -1.41 12.42 1.20
N ARG A 20 -0.20 12.36 0.64
CA ARG A 20 0.57 13.53 0.23
C ARG A 20 0.11 14.10 -1.11
N ASP A 21 -0.22 13.24 -2.06
CA ASP A 21 -0.58 13.62 -3.42
C ASP A 21 -1.95 13.05 -3.81
N PRO A 22 -2.99 13.89 -4.00
CA PRO A 22 -4.33 13.44 -4.37
C PRO A 22 -4.41 12.85 -5.78
N HIS A 23 -3.35 12.92 -6.58
CA HIS A 23 -3.26 12.26 -7.89
C HIS A 23 -2.71 10.82 -7.79
N VAL A 24 -2.29 10.38 -6.61
CA VAL A 24 -1.85 9.01 -6.38
C VAL A 24 -3.04 8.14 -5.97
N PHE A 25 -3.34 7.14 -6.78
CA PHE A 25 -4.41 6.17 -6.52
C PHE A 25 -3.95 4.76 -6.90
N LEU A 26 -4.52 3.77 -6.22
CA LEU A 26 -4.25 2.36 -6.48
C LEU A 26 -5.32 1.78 -7.40
N MET A 27 -4.90 0.97 -8.36
CA MET A 27 -5.79 0.26 -9.30
C MET A 27 -5.37 -1.20 -9.40
N GLY A 28 -6.34 -2.09 -9.55
CA GLY A 28 -6.14 -3.53 -9.70
C GLY A 28 -7.33 -4.31 -9.17
N GLU A 29 -7.35 -5.60 -9.43
CA GLU A 29 -8.40 -6.48 -8.93
C GLU A 29 -8.34 -6.53 -7.39
N GLU A 30 -9.50 -6.33 -6.75
CA GLU A 30 -9.70 -6.46 -5.31
C GLU A 30 -8.81 -5.56 -4.42
N VAL A 31 -8.23 -4.49 -4.98
CA VAL A 31 -7.30 -3.59 -4.27
C VAL A 31 -7.95 -2.84 -3.10
N ALA A 32 -9.25 -2.53 -3.18
CA ALA A 32 -9.98 -1.79 -2.15
C ALA A 32 -10.49 -2.70 -1.01
N GLU A 33 -11.30 -3.71 -1.32
CA GLU A 33 -11.92 -4.56 -0.29
C GLU A 33 -10.99 -5.62 0.30
N TYR A 34 -9.96 -6.05 -0.43
CA TYR A 34 -9.09 -7.16 0.00
C TYR A 34 -7.66 -6.74 0.35
N ASN A 35 -7.33 -5.43 0.32
CA ASN A 35 -5.96 -4.92 0.43
C ASN A 35 -4.99 -5.56 -0.60
N GLY A 36 -5.52 -5.91 -1.78
CA GLY A 36 -4.80 -6.52 -2.89
C GLY A 36 -4.84 -8.05 -2.92
N ALA A 37 -4.69 -8.61 -4.14
CA ALA A 37 -4.73 -10.04 -4.43
C ALA A 37 -3.64 -10.89 -3.75
N TYR A 38 -2.67 -10.27 -3.07
CA TYR A 38 -1.63 -10.96 -2.28
C TYR A 38 -2.11 -11.27 -0.85
N LYS A 39 -3.39 -11.54 -0.66
CA LYS A 39 -3.94 -12.13 0.57
C LYS A 39 -3.55 -13.61 0.61
N VAL A 40 -2.25 -13.86 0.70
CA VAL A 40 -1.61 -15.14 1.03
C VAL A 40 -0.53 -14.86 2.06
#